data_AF-A0AA42CAN2-F1
#
_entry.id   AF-A0AA42CAN2-F1
#
_cell.length_a   1.000
_cell.length_b   1.000
_cell.length_c   1.000
_cell.angle_alpha   90.00
_cell.angle_beta   90.00
_cell.angle_gamma   90.00
#
_symmetry.space_group_name_H-M   'P 1'
#
loop_
_entity.id
_entity.type
_entity.pdbx_description
1 polymer ?
#
loop_
_entity_poly.entity_id
_entity_poly.type
_entity_poly.pdbx_seq_one_letter_code
_entity_poly.pdbx_strand_id
1 'polypeptide(L)'
;MANITFKSYDQGQGVLFPQSIDSMIAEDSPVRLINQIVNELDLSGIDFGYKGGGCSGYHPRMLLKVLFYAYLNNVYSCRKIATQLERDIHFIWLSANQRPNFRTVNNFRSHRLKDNIHKLFVQVVYMLADMGYITLKEIYIDGTKIESKANRYTFVWRKPVEKNREKLESKIRGILSQIDEGISQDNQPDNEPPTPINSKELRERINAINRENKSREELKQIKSLEEKHLPKLEEYEDKLEKLGTRNSYSKTDEDATFMRMKEDHMRNGQLKPAYNQQIGTENQFITHYDFFPNPTDTLTLMPFLEGFEENYEELPDKVCADSGYGSEENYKYMEDNGIEAYVKYSYFHTEQKRSFKNNPFIQENLYYNAEQDYFVCPMGQ
;
A
#
# COMPACT_ATOMS: atom_id res chain seq x y z
N MET A 1 -63.77 -8.39 -31.22
CA MET A 1 -62.47 -8.23 -30.53
C MET A 1 -61.51 -7.65 -31.55
N ALA A 2 -60.80 -6.57 -31.23
CA ALA A 2 -59.82 -5.99 -32.15
C ALA A 2 -58.63 -6.95 -32.27
N ASN A 3 -58.19 -7.23 -33.49
CA ASN A 3 -57.03 -8.09 -33.73
C ASN A 3 -55.75 -7.35 -33.32
N ILE A 4 -54.97 -7.98 -32.45
CA ILE A 4 -53.66 -7.46 -32.05
C ILE A 4 -52.72 -7.56 -33.25
N THR A 5 -52.11 -6.43 -33.61
CA THR A 5 -51.09 -6.35 -34.65
C THR A 5 -49.73 -6.17 -34.00
N PHE A 6 -48.77 -7.02 -34.36
CA PHE A 6 -47.39 -6.94 -33.90
C PHE A 6 -46.52 -6.25 -34.95
N LYS A 7 -45.39 -5.67 -34.51
CA LYS A 7 -44.35 -5.20 -35.42
C LYS A 7 -43.70 -6.39 -36.14
N SER A 8 -43.13 -6.16 -37.31
CA SER A 8 -42.34 -7.17 -38.04
C SER A 8 -41.21 -7.71 -37.16
N TYR A 9 -41.01 -9.02 -37.13
CA TYR A 9 -40.02 -9.70 -36.30
C TYR A 9 -39.24 -10.71 -37.15
N ASP A 10 -38.10 -10.28 -37.67
CA ASP A 10 -37.22 -11.07 -38.54
C ASP A 10 -35.75 -10.84 -38.16
N GLN A 11 -35.07 -11.88 -37.68
CA GLN A 11 -33.65 -11.83 -37.32
C GLN A 11 -32.73 -11.82 -38.55
N GLY A 12 -33.23 -12.24 -39.71
CA GLY A 12 -32.50 -12.28 -40.98
C GLY A 12 -32.60 -10.98 -41.79
N GLN A 13 -33.16 -9.91 -41.21
CA GLN A 13 -33.37 -8.65 -41.90
C GLN A 13 -32.03 -8.09 -42.40
N GLY A 14 -31.88 -8.05 -43.72
CA GLY A 14 -30.73 -7.42 -44.38
C GLY A 14 -30.81 -5.90 -44.29
N VAL A 15 -29.68 -5.26 -44.00
CA VAL A 15 -29.53 -3.80 -44.10
C VAL A 15 -28.65 -3.48 -45.30
N LEU A 16 -29.07 -2.53 -46.15
CA LEU A 16 -28.36 -2.19 -47.39
C LEU A 16 -27.00 -1.52 -47.13
N PHE A 17 -26.90 -0.71 -46.08
CA PHE A 17 -25.67 -0.02 -45.64
C PHE A 17 -25.44 -0.22 -44.14
N PRO A 18 -24.18 -0.37 -43.69
CA PRO A 18 -23.87 -0.42 -42.26
C PRO A 18 -24.33 0.87 -41.57
N GLN A 19 -25.07 0.74 -40.46
CA GLN A 19 -25.36 1.89 -39.60
C GLN A 19 -24.08 2.35 -38.89
N SER A 20 -23.98 3.65 -38.60
CA SER A 20 -22.89 4.18 -37.78
C SER A 20 -23.03 3.63 -36.36
N ILE A 21 -21.96 3.01 -35.85
CA ILE A 21 -21.91 2.55 -34.46
C ILE A 21 -22.17 3.71 -33.50
N ASP A 22 -21.68 4.91 -33.84
CA ASP A 22 -21.89 6.10 -33.05
C ASP A 22 -23.38 6.48 -32.92
N SER A 23 -24.16 6.34 -34.00
CA SER A 23 -25.61 6.61 -33.96
C SER A 23 -26.43 5.59 -33.15
N MET A 24 -25.83 4.45 -32.81
CA MET A 24 -26.47 3.40 -32.01
C MET A 24 -26.20 3.58 -30.51
N ILE A 25 -25.37 4.55 -30.12
CA ILE A 25 -25.02 4.85 -28.73
C ILE A 25 -25.70 6.14 -28.31
N ALA A 26 -26.47 6.09 -27.22
CA ALA A 26 -27.15 7.26 -26.67
C ALA A 26 -26.18 8.40 -26.34
N GLU A 27 -26.64 9.65 -26.48
CA GLU A 27 -25.82 10.85 -26.24
C GLU A 27 -25.42 11.02 -24.77
N ASP A 28 -26.26 10.54 -23.84
CA ASP A 28 -26.05 10.55 -22.39
C ASP A 28 -25.32 9.30 -21.87
N SER A 29 -24.88 8.41 -22.76
CA SER A 29 -24.22 7.17 -22.36
C SER A 29 -22.88 7.46 -21.65
N PRO A 30 -22.58 6.80 -20.51
CA PRO A 30 -21.33 7.00 -19.76
C PRO A 30 -20.07 6.67 -20.57
N VAL A 31 -20.20 5.90 -21.65
CA VAL A 31 -19.11 5.62 -22.58
C VAL A 31 -18.55 6.91 -23.21
N ARG A 32 -19.41 7.90 -23.47
CA ARG A 32 -19.02 9.18 -24.09
C ARG A 32 -18.26 10.06 -23.10
N LEU A 33 -18.69 10.07 -21.84
CA LEU A 33 -17.98 10.75 -20.76
C LEU A 33 -16.57 10.18 -20.58
N ILE A 34 -16.42 8.85 -20.52
CA ILE A 34 -15.10 8.22 -20.44
C ILE A 34 -14.24 8.56 -21.66
N ASN A 35 -14.83 8.57 -22.86
CA ASN A 35 -14.10 8.95 -24.06
C ASN A 35 -13.58 10.39 -24.01
N GLN A 36 -14.38 11.33 -23.49
CA GLN A 36 -13.98 12.74 -23.30
C GLN A 36 -12.91 12.88 -22.24
N ILE A 37 -13.12 12.37 -21.01
CA ILE A 37 -12.14 12.44 -19.92
C ILE A 37 -10.79 11.86 -20.39
N VAL A 38 -10.82 10.66 -20.96
CA VAL A 38 -9.58 10.01 -21.40
C VAL A 38 -8.96 10.69 -22.62
N ASN A 39 -9.65 11.61 -23.32
CA ASN A 39 -9.01 12.43 -24.37
C ASN A 39 -8.24 13.62 -23.81
N GLU A 40 -8.70 14.19 -22.69
CA GLU A 40 -8.04 15.32 -22.04
C GLU A 40 -6.82 14.89 -21.20
N LEU A 41 -6.72 13.62 -20.81
CA LEU A 41 -5.57 13.12 -20.04
C LEU A 41 -4.25 13.19 -20.83
N ASP A 42 -3.19 13.62 -20.15
CA ASP A 42 -1.81 13.49 -20.61
C ASP A 42 -1.30 12.07 -20.39
N LEU A 43 -0.93 11.41 -21.50
CA LEU A 43 -0.41 10.05 -21.54
C LEU A 43 1.08 9.99 -21.89
N SER A 44 1.77 11.14 -21.92
CA SER A 44 3.19 11.25 -22.27
C SER A 44 4.08 10.23 -21.54
N GLY A 45 3.87 10.06 -20.23
CA GLY A 45 4.60 9.10 -19.40
C GLY A 45 4.37 7.64 -19.79
N ILE A 46 3.22 7.32 -20.38
CA ILE A 46 2.91 5.98 -20.89
C ILE A 46 3.49 5.82 -22.30
N ASP A 47 3.35 6.84 -23.14
CA ASP A 47 3.79 6.84 -24.53
C ASP A 47 5.32 6.67 -24.65
N PHE A 48 6.10 7.29 -23.75
CA PHE A 48 7.56 7.14 -23.71
C PHE A 48 8.01 5.70 -23.48
N GLY A 49 7.18 4.87 -22.85
CA GLY A 49 7.46 3.45 -22.66
C GLY A 49 7.40 2.62 -23.95
N TYR A 50 6.84 3.15 -25.03
CA TYR A 50 6.72 2.46 -26.31
C TYR A 50 7.99 2.62 -27.14
N LYS A 51 8.57 1.47 -27.52
CA LYS A 51 9.69 1.43 -28.47
C LYS A 51 9.13 1.35 -29.89
N GLY A 52 9.72 2.13 -30.80
CA GLY A 52 9.43 2.02 -32.23
C GLY A 52 10.00 0.74 -32.85
N GLY A 53 9.48 0.37 -34.01
CA GLY A 53 9.90 -0.80 -34.79
C GLY A 53 9.08 -2.07 -34.50
N GLY A 54 8.95 -2.93 -35.51
CA GLY A 54 8.16 -4.17 -35.43
C GLY A 54 6.68 -3.97 -35.76
N CYS A 55 5.82 -4.81 -35.18
CA CYS A 55 4.37 -4.78 -35.40
C CYS A 55 3.73 -3.56 -34.70
N SER A 56 2.77 -2.92 -35.35
CA SER A 56 2.04 -1.78 -34.79
C SER A 56 1.32 -2.14 -33.49
N GLY A 57 1.56 -1.36 -32.44
CA GLY A 57 0.88 -1.50 -31.15
C GLY A 57 -0.51 -0.86 -31.14
N TYR A 58 -1.32 -1.25 -30.16
CA TYR A 58 -2.59 -0.57 -29.86
C TYR A 58 -2.33 0.76 -29.16
N HIS A 59 -3.12 1.78 -29.47
CA HIS A 59 -2.99 3.10 -28.87
C HIS A 59 -3.26 3.07 -27.36
N PRO A 60 -2.37 3.62 -26.49
CA PRO A 60 -2.54 3.62 -25.03
C PRO A 60 -3.87 4.23 -24.57
N ARG A 61 -4.22 5.39 -25.14
CA ARG A 61 -5.52 6.04 -24.95
C ARG A 61 -6.73 5.13 -25.18
N MET A 62 -6.69 4.30 -26.23
CA MET A 62 -7.76 3.33 -26.50
C MET A 62 -7.82 2.24 -25.43
N LEU A 63 -6.67 1.67 -25.06
CA LEU A 63 -6.61 0.64 -24.03
C LEU A 63 -7.07 1.17 -22.67
N LEU A 64 -6.76 2.43 -22.35
CA LEU A 64 -7.19 3.10 -21.13
C LEU A 64 -8.71 3.30 -21.10
N LYS A 65 -9.30 3.78 -22.20
CA LYS A 65 -10.77 3.90 -22.35
C LYS A 65 -11.48 2.58 -22.10
N VAL A 66 -11.01 1.51 -22.76
CA VAL A 66 -11.57 0.16 -22.61
C VAL A 66 -11.45 -0.32 -21.17
N LEU A 67 -10.32 -0.06 -20.50
CA LEU A 67 -10.09 -0.49 -19.13
C LEU A 67 -11.02 0.24 -18.14
N PHE A 68 -11.13 1.57 -18.25
CA PHE A 68 -12.00 2.38 -17.39
C PHE A 68 -13.46 2.02 -17.58
N TYR A 69 -13.92 1.88 -18.84
CA TYR A 69 -15.29 1.47 -19.11
C TYR A 69 -15.57 0.04 -18.61
N ALA A 70 -14.59 -0.87 -18.71
CA ALA A 70 -14.73 -2.20 -18.13
C ALA A 70 -14.91 -2.16 -16.61
N TYR A 71 -14.13 -1.34 -15.90
CA TYR A 71 -14.20 -1.24 -14.44
C TYR A 71 -15.48 -0.58 -13.97
N LEU A 72 -15.96 0.45 -14.69
CA LEU A 72 -17.28 1.04 -14.46
C LEU A 72 -18.41 0.00 -14.54
N ASN A 73 -18.27 -0.99 -15.43
CA ASN A 73 -19.21 -2.09 -15.61
C ASN A 73 -18.89 -3.35 -14.77
N ASN A 74 -18.02 -3.24 -13.76
CA ASN A 74 -17.60 -4.36 -12.89
C ASN A 74 -16.95 -5.54 -13.65
N VAL A 75 -16.31 -5.28 -14.79
CA VAL A 75 -15.61 -6.28 -15.61
C VAL A 75 -14.09 -6.17 -15.41
N TYR A 76 -13.57 -6.88 -14.42
CA TYR A 76 -12.14 -6.83 -14.08
C TYR A 76 -11.26 -7.86 -14.80
N SER A 77 -11.86 -8.95 -15.29
CA SER A 77 -11.13 -10.04 -15.96
C SER A 77 -10.75 -9.64 -17.38
N CYS A 78 -9.44 -9.63 -17.69
CA CYS A 78 -8.95 -9.32 -19.03
C CYS A 78 -9.53 -10.23 -20.13
N ARG A 79 -9.90 -11.48 -19.80
CA ARG A 79 -10.59 -12.37 -20.74
C ARG A 79 -12.02 -11.91 -21.00
N LYS A 80 -12.75 -11.51 -19.96
CA LYS A 80 -14.10 -10.94 -20.10
C LYS A 80 -14.06 -9.63 -20.89
N ILE A 81 -13.07 -8.77 -20.63
CA ILE A 81 -12.86 -7.53 -21.41
C ILE A 81 -12.66 -7.85 -22.90
N ALA A 82 -11.80 -8.83 -23.22
CA ALA A 82 -11.60 -9.28 -24.60
C ALA A 82 -12.90 -9.81 -25.24
N THR A 83 -13.73 -10.53 -24.48
CA THR A 83 -15.06 -10.96 -24.97
C THR A 83 -16.00 -9.77 -25.21
N GLN A 84 -15.98 -8.74 -24.37
CA GLN A 84 -16.81 -7.55 -24.57
C GLN A 84 -16.39 -6.74 -25.81
N LEU A 85 -15.10 -6.67 -26.10
CA LEU A 85 -14.58 -6.07 -27.34
C LEU A 85 -15.09 -6.74 -28.62
N GLU A 86 -15.62 -7.96 -28.55
CA GLU A 86 -16.21 -8.66 -29.68
C GLU A 86 -17.74 -8.50 -29.79
N ARG A 87 -18.41 -8.22 -28.65
CA ARG A 87 -19.87 -8.39 -28.52
C ARG A 87 -20.62 -7.11 -28.16
N ASP A 88 -20.01 -6.25 -27.36
CA ASP A 88 -20.65 -5.07 -26.81
C ASP A 88 -20.33 -3.84 -27.66
N ILE A 89 -21.38 -3.15 -28.12
CA ILE A 89 -21.26 -2.02 -29.02
C ILE A 89 -20.47 -0.84 -28.43
N HIS A 90 -20.54 -0.63 -27.11
CA HIS A 90 -19.82 0.45 -26.44
C HIS A 90 -18.32 0.18 -26.43
N PHE A 91 -17.93 -1.08 -26.20
CA PHE A 91 -16.53 -1.49 -26.26
C PHE A 91 -15.98 -1.41 -27.68
N ILE A 92 -16.77 -1.85 -28.66
CA ILE A 92 -16.42 -1.76 -30.08
C ILE A 92 -16.26 -0.30 -30.51
N TRP A 93 -17.11 0.61 -30.02
CA TRP A 93 -17.00 2.04 -30.29
C TRP A 93 -15.74 2.66 -29.66
N LEU A 94 -15.50 2.42 -28.36
CA LEU A 94 -14.30 2.92 -27.67
C LEU A 94 -13.00 2.42 -28.30
N SER A 95 -13.02 1.18 -28.79
CA SER A 95 -11.85 0.57 -29.41
C SER A 95 -11.70 0.92 -30.89
N ALA A 96 -12.61 1.69 -31.48
CA ALA A 96 -12.69 1.91 -32.93
C ALA A 96 -12.64 0.57 -33.71
N ASN A 97 -13.41 -0.41 -33.24
CA ASN A 97 -13.49 -1.80 -33.74
C ASN A 97 -12.16 -2.59 -33.66
N GLN A 98 -11.16 -2.09 -32.92
CA GLN A 98 -9.95 -2.84 -32.60
C GLN A 98 -10.24 -3.86 -31.49
N ARG A 99 -9.63 -5.05 -31.58
CA ARG A 99 -9.93 -6.17 -30.68
C ARG A 99 -8.67 -6.70 -30.00
N PRO A 100 -8.07 -5.92 -29.08
CA PRO A 100 -6.91 -6.40 -28.34
C PRO A 100 -7.25 -7.66 -27.54
N ASN A 101 -6.39 -8.66 -27.64
CA ASN A 101 -6.56 -9.89 -26.88
C ASN A 101 -6.32 -9.66 -25.37
N PHE A 102 -6.73 -10.64 -24.56
CA PHE A 102 -6.59 -10.55 -23.10
C PHE A 102 -5.13 -10.35 -22.62
N ARG A 103 -4.14 -10.84 -23.38
CA ARG A 103 -2.71 -10.69 -23.04
C ARG A 103 -2.26 -9.25 -23.21
N THR A 104 -2.73 -8.58 -24.26
CA THR A 104 -2.45 -7.17 -24.56
C THR A 104 -3.02 -6.28 -23.46
N VAL A 105 -4.29 -6.48 -23.12
CA VAL A 105 -4.96 -5.74 -22.03
C VAL A 105 -4.24 -5.98 -20.69
N ASN A 106 -3.89 -7.23 -20.38
CA ASN A 106 -3.19 -7.54 -19.15
C ASN A 106 -1.80 -6.91 -19.10
N ASN A 107 -1.03 -6.97 -20.20
CA ASN A 107 0.31 -6.38 -20.26
C ASN A 107 0.27 -4.85 -20.08
N PHE A 108 -0.68 -4.19 -20.72
CA PHE A 108 -0.90 -2.76 -20.54
C PHE A 108 -1.18 -2.43 -19.08
N ARG A 109 -2.14 -3.13 -18.46
CA ARG A 109 -2.51 -2.95 -17.06
C ARG A 109 -1.35 -3.21 -16.08
N SER A 110 -0.63 -4.31 -16.22
CA SER A 110 0.34 -4.76 -15.21
C SER A 110 1.72 -4.13 -15.33
N HIS A 111 2.13 -3.71 -16.54
CA HIS A 111 3.48 -3.19 -16.77
C HIS A 111 3.51 -1.73 -17.21
N ARG A 112 2.54 -1.28 -18.02
CA ARG A 112 2.57 0.09 -18.58
C ARG A 112 1.86 1.10 -17.69
N LEU A 113 0.73 0.68 -17.12
CA LEU A 113 -0.12 1.53 -16.29
C LEU A 113 0.33 1.59 -14.83
N LYS A 114 1.08 0.59 -14.35
CA LYS A 114 1.43 0.42 -12.93
C LYS A 114 1.97 1.70 -12.28
N ASP A 115 2.95 2.33 -12.90
CA ASP A 115 3.65 3.48 -12.31
C ASP A 115 3.02 4.84 -12.71
N ASN A 116 2.02 4.82 -13.60
CA ASN A 116 1.37 6.03 -14.12
C ASN A 116 -0.07 6.20 -13.63
N ILE A 117 -0.70 5.16 -13.06
CA ILE A 117 -2.11 5.20 -12.67
C ILE A 117 -2.41 6.32 -11.66
N HIS A 118 -1.50 6.53 -10.70
CA HIS A 118 -1.66 7.56 -9.69
C HIS A 118 -1.61 8.97 -10.32
N LYS A 119 -0.69 9.21 -11.26
CA LYS A 119 -0.62 10.48 -12.00
C LYS A 119 -1.88 10.76 -12.81
N LEU A 120 -2.44 9.73 -13.45
CA LEU A 120 -3.71 9.86 -14.18
C LEU A 120 -4.87 10.16 -13.23
N PHE A 121 -4.89 9.56 -12.05
CA PHE A 121 -5.88 9.87 -11.02
C PHE A 121 -5.81 11.35 -10.61
N VAL A 122 -4.62 11.85 -10.29
CA VAL A 122 -4.40 13.27 -9.94
C VAL A 122 -4.89 14.21 -11.05
N GLN A 123 -4.63 13.89 -12.33
CA GLN A 123 -5.15 14.68 -13.46
C GLN A 123 -6.69 14.70 -13.50
N VAL A 124 -7.36 13.58 -13.22
CA VAL A 124 -8.84 13.54 -13.15
C VAL A 124 -9.34 14.41 -12.00
N VAL A 125 -8.65 14.41 -10.86
CA VAL A 125 -8.99 15.28 -9.73
C VAL A 125 -8.83 16.76 -10.10
N TYR A 126 -7.74 17.15 -10.77
CA TYR A 126 -7.59 18.51 -11.28
C TYR A 126 -8.71 18.91 -12.24
N MET A 127 -9.13 18.02 -13.15
CA MET A 127 -10.28 18.31 -14.03
C MET A 127 -11.57 18.57 -13.23
N LEU A 128 -11.79 17.84 -12.13
CA LEU A 128 -12.95 18.08 -11.25
C LEU A 128 -12.86 19.43 -10.53
N ALA A 129 -11.65 19.83 -10.12
CA ALA A 129 -11.39 21.12 -9.50
C ALA A 129 -11.62 22.27 -10.49
N ASP A 130 -11.09 22.15 -11.72
CA ASP A 130 -11.27 23.13 -12.80
C ASP A 130 -12.74 23.32 -13.19
N MET A 131 -13.53 22.24 -13.13
CA MET A 131 -14.97 22.27 -13.36
C MET A 131 -15.76 22.81 -12.15
N GLY A 132 -15.11 23.04 -11.01
CA GLY A 132 -15.73 23.57 -9.79
C GLY A 132 -16.55 22.55 -8.99
N TYR A 133 -16.34 21.25 -9.20
CA TYR A 133 -17.00 20.19 -8.40
C TYR A 133 -16.35 20.00 -7.02
N ILE A 134 -15.05 20.31 -6.92
CA ILE A 134 -14.25 20.20 -5.70
C ILE A 134 -13.33 21.43 -5.59
N THR A 135 -12.84 21.68 -4.39
CA THR A 135 -11.95 22.81 -4.08
C THR A 135 -10.57 22.38 -3.62
N LEU A 136 -10.41 21.13 -3.17
CA LEU A 136 -9.21 20.58 -2.52
C LEU A 136 -8.85 21.22 -1.17
N LYS A 137 -9.70 22.12 -0.67
CA LYS A 137 -9.50 22.84 0.59
C LYS A 137 -10.08 22.12 1.80
N GLU A 138 -11.08 21.27 1.59
CA GLU A 138 -11.68 20.49 2.66
C GLU A 138 -11.57 19.01 2.31
N ILE A 139 -10.96 18.24 3.20
CA ILE A 139 -10.77 16.80 3.00
C ILE A 139 -11.35 15.99 4.15
N TYR A 140 -12.08 14.93 3.79
CA TYR A 140 -12.63 13.95 4.71
C TYR A 140 -11.86 12.64 4.57
N ILE A 141 -11.15 12.24 5.62
CA ILE A 141 -10.23 11.09 5.61
C ILE A 141 -10.85 9.91 6.38
N ASP A 142 -10.92 8.76 5.71
CA ASP A 142 -11.29 7.49 6.33
C ASP A 142 -10.37 6.34 5.87
N GLY A 143 -10.17 5.40 6.78
CA GLY A 143 -9.25 4.29 6.64
C GLY A 143 -9.99 2.96 6.54
N THR A 144 -9.62 2.14 5.56
CA THR A 144 -10.14 0.79 5.40
C THR A 144 -9.03 -0.22 5.16
N LYS A 145 -9.22 -1.45 5.65
CA LYS A 145 -8.23 -2.52 5.50
C LYS A 145 -8.66 -3.45 4.38
N ILE A 146 -7.78 -3.63 3.40
CA ILE A 146 -8.00 -4.54 2.27
C ILE A 146 -7.10 -5.77 2.44
N GLU A 147 -7.72 -6.95 2.45
CA GLU A 147 -6.98 -8.23 2.54
C GLU A 147 -6.16 -8.43 1.25
N SER A 148 -4.87 -8.72 1.40
CA SER A 148 -4.01 -9.13 0.29
C SER A 148 -4.36 -10.54 -0.18
N LYS A 149 -4.08 -10.85 -1.45
CA LYS A 149 -4.17 -12.21 -2.00
C LYS A 149 -2.96 -13.09 -1.62
N ALA A 150 -2.31 -12.78 -0.51
CA ALA A 150 -1.21 -13.54 0.05
C ALA A 150 -1.68 -14.75 0.87
N ASN A 151 -0.76 -15.69 1.07
CA ASN A 151 -1.01 -16.82 1.96
C ASN A 151 -1.08 -16.35 3.42
N ARG A 152 -2.18 -16.69 4.10
CA ARG A 152 -2.46 -16.31 5.50
C ARG A 152 -1.52 -16.92 6.53
N TYR A 153 -0.67 -17.88 6.15
CA TYR A 153 0.23 -18.59 7.06
C TYR A 153 1.71 -18.21 6.89
N THR A 154 2.04 -17.33 5.95
CA THR A 154 3.43 -17.00 5.63
C THR A 154 3.88 -15.70 6.29
N PHE A 155 4.04 -15.74 7.61
CA PHE A 155 4.45 -14.58 8.40
C PHE A 155 5.97 -14.43 8.49
N VAL A 156 6.44 -13.18 8.39
CA VAL A 156 7.76 -12.76 8.88
C VAL A 156 7.54 -11.63 9.86
N TRP A 157 8.07 -11.78 11.07
CA TRP A 157 7.94 -10.83 12.17
C TRP A 157 9.31 -10.27 12.54
N ARG A 158 9.38 -8.96 12.82
CA ARG A 158 10.62 -8.29 13.22
C ARG A 158 11.26 -8.92 14.47
N LYS A 159 10.52 -9.01 15.58
CA LYS A 159 11.06 -9.48 16.87
C LYS A 159 11.73 -10.87 16.78
N PRO A 160 11.13 -11.91 16.16
CA PRO A 160 11.81 -13.19 15.95
C PRO A 160 13.05 -13.09 15.05
N VAL A 161 13.03 -12.24 14.03
CA VAL A 161 14.19 -12.04 13.13
C VAL A 161 15.35 -11.42 13.91
N GLU A 162 15.11 -10.33 14.65
CA GLU A 162 16.11 -9.67 15.50
C GLU A 162 16.69 -10.63 16.54
N LYS A 163 15.83 -11.30 17.30
CA LYS A 163 16.26 -12.27 18.33
C LYS A 163 17.09 -13.40 17.74
N ASN A 164 16.74 -13.90 16.56
CA ASN A 164 17.49 -14.99 15.93
C ASN A 164 18.79 -14.52 15.28
N ARG A 165 18.82 -13.27 14.80
CA ARG A 165 20.04 -12.59 14.33
C ARG A 165 21.02 -12.39 15.48
N GLU A 166 20.59 -11.83 16.61
CA GLU A 166 21.42 -11.65 17.80
C GLU A 166 22.04 -12.97 18.28
N LYS A 167 21.25 -14.04 18.31
CA LYS A 167 21.74 -15.40 18.63
C LYS A 167 22.76 -15.91 17.63
N LEU A 168 22.57 -15.61 16.34
CA LEU A 168 23.52 -15.99 15.29
C LEU A 168 24.82 -15.20 15.44
N GLU A 169 24.74 -13.90 15.66
CA GLU A 169 25.92 -13.05 15.87
C GLU A 169 26.70 -13.46 17.13
N SER A 170 26.01 -13.81 18.23
CA SER A 170 26.67 -14.35 19.42
C SER A 170 27.43 -15.66 19.14
N LYS A 171 26.87 -16.55 18.30
CA LYS A 171 27.56 -17.76 17.86
C LYS A 171 28.76 -17.46 16.96
N ILE A 172 28.62 -16.54 16.01
CA ILE A 172 29.71 -16.11 15.14
C ILE A 172 30.85 -15.52 15.98
N ARG A 173 30.53 -14.64 16.93
CA ARG A 173 31.50 -14.07 17.88
C ARG A 173 32.23 -15.16 18.67
N GLY A 174 31.51 -16.16 19.18
CA GLY A 174 32.12 -17.29 19.89
C GLY A 174 33.08 -18.10 19.01
N ILE A 175 32.73 -18.35 17.75
CA ILE A 175 33.60 -19.09 16.81
C ILE A 175 34.84 -18.27 16.45
N LEU A 176 34.69 -16.96 16.20
CA LEU A 176 35.82 -16.07 15.91
C LEU A 176 36.77 -15.98 17.10
N SER A 177 36.26 -15.82 18.33
CA SER A 177 37.09 -15.84 19.56
C SER A 177 37.90 -17.13 19.69
N GLN A 178 37.31 -18.30 19.39
CA GLN A 178 38.04 -19.58 19.43
C GLN A 178 39.14 -19.65 18.36
N ILE A 179 38.87 -19.10 17.17
CA ILE A 179 39.84 -18.98 16.08
C ILE A 179 40.99 -18.04 16.46
N ASP A 180 40.69 -16.93 17.14
CA ASP A 180 41.64 -15.89 17.55
C ASP A 180 42.45 -16.30 18.79
N GLU A 181 41.85 -17.03 19.74
CA GLU A 181 42.53 -17.63 20.89
C GLU A 181 43.56 -18.69 20.44
N GLY A 182 43.24 -19.46 19.41
CA GLY A 182 44.19 -20.36 18.75
C GLY A 182 45.38 -19.63 18.09
N ILE A 183 45.18 -18.38 17.65
CA ILE A 183 46.22 -17.50 17.07
C ILE A 183 47.02 -16.78 18.17
N SER A 184 46.36 -16.40 19.28
CA SER A 184 46.96 -15.65 20.39
C SER A 184 47.91 -16.47 21.26
N GLN A 185 47.98 -17.80 21.08
CA GLN A 185 49.10 -18.60 21.60
C GLN A 185 50.41 -18.32 20.86
N ASP A 186 50.40 -17.63 19.70
CA ASP A 186 51.59 -17.29 18.90
C ASP A 186 51.92 -15.79 18.83
N ASN A 187 51.05 -14.83 19.22
CA ASN A 187 51.39 -13.39 19.36
C ASN A 187 50.38 -12.59 20.24
N GLN A 188 50.84 -11.51 20.89
CA GLN A 188 50.08 -10.66 21.84
C GLN A 188 48.79 -10.03 21.26
N PRO A 189 47.75 -9.80 22.09
CA PRO A 189 46.41 -9.40 21.62
C PRO A 189 46.28 -7.88 21.42
N ASP A 190 45.72 -7.48 20.28
CA ASP A 190 45.08 -6.17 20.15
C ASP A 190 43.69 -6.21 20.80
N ASN A 191 43.51 -5.34 21.80
CA ASN A 191 42.26 -5.16 22.53
C ASN A 191 41.29 -4.31 21.70
N GLU A 192 40.48 -4.93 20.85
CA GLU A 192 39.23 -4.31 20.39
C GLU A 192 38.04 -5.26 20.59
N PRO A 193 37.00 -4.86 21.35
CA PRO A 193 35.80 -5.67 21.51
C PRO A 193 35.09 -5.85 20.15
N PRO A 194 34.47 -7.02 19.88
CA PRO A 194 33.86 -7.32 18.59
C PRO A 194 32.54 -6.56 18.40
N THR A 195 32.65 -5.32 17.91
CA THR A 195 31.56 -4.51 17.38
C THR A 195 30.99 -5.11 16.08
N PRO A 196 29.76 -4.72 15.68
CA PRO A 196 28.75 -5.63 15.13
C PRO A 196 29.05 -6.10 13.69
N ILE A 197 29.03 -7.41 13.51
CA ILE A 197 29.31 -8.09 12.25
C ILE A 197 28.12 -7.93 11.31
N ASN A 198 28.22 -7.05 10.32
CA ASN A 198 27.40 -7.17 9.12
C ASN A 198 27.96 -8.29 8.21
N SER A 199 27.18 -8.78 7.25
CA SER A 199 27.58 -9.84 6.32
C SER A 199 28.89 -9.53 5.57
N LYS A 200 29.10 -8.27 5.18
CA LYS A 200 30.30 -7.81 4.47
C LYS A 200 31.55 -7.95 5.34
N GLU A 201 31.50 -7.47 6.58
CA GLU A 201 32.59 -7.53 7.54
C GLU A 201 32.91 -8.98 7.92
N LEU A 202 31.89 -9.83 8.06
CA LEU A 202 32.10 -11.26 8.27
C LEU A 202 32.89 -11.89 7.12
N ARG A 203 32.51 -11.55 5.89
CA ARG A 203 33.14 -12.08 4.68
C ARG A 203 34.60 -11.63 4.56
N GLU A 204 34.88 -10.38 4.89
CA GLU A 204 36.25 -9.85 4.95
C GLU A 204 37.09 -10.56 6.01
N ARG A 205 36.55 -10.72 7.23
CA ARG A 205 37.24 -11.46 8.30
C ARG A 205 37.52 -12.91 7.90
N ILE A 206 36.55 -13.61 7.31
CA ILE A 206 36.73 -14.98 6.82
C ILE A 206 37.85 -15.07 5.78
N ASN A 207 37.94 -14.09 4.87
CA ASN A 207 38.98 -14.03 3.85
C ASN A 207 40.36 -13.71 4.43
N ALA A 208 40.42 -12.94 5.52
CA ALA A 208 41.65 -12.59 6.21
C ALA A 208 42.25 -13.75 7.05
N ILE A 209 41.45 -14.78 7.38
CA ILE A 209 41.94 -15.92 8.14
C ILE A 209 42.92 -16.76 7.31
N ASN A 210 44.17 -16.85 7.77
CA ASN A 210 45.17 -17.75 7.20
C ASN A 210 44.79 -19.22 7.50
N ARG A 211 44.67 -20.04 6.44
CA ARG A 211 44.20 -21.43 6.51
C ARG A 211 45.33 -22.46 6.59
N GLU A 212 46.57 -22.07 6.32
CA GLU A 212 47.69 -23.02 6.18
C GLU A 212 48.13 -23.65 7.50
N ASN A 213 47.92 -22.96 8.63
CA ASN A 213 48.34 -23.41 9.97
C ASN A 213 47.15 -23.78 10.89
N LYS A 214 45.95 -24.01 10.34
CA LYS A 214 44.72 -24.25 11.10
C LYS A 214 44.48 -25.75 11.35
N SER A 215 44.02 -26.10 12.56
CA SER A 215 43.56 -27.45 12.91
C SER A 215 42.36 -27.88 12.05
N ARG A 216 42.17 -29.19 11.90
CA ARG A 216 41.02 -29.78 11.19
C ARG A 216 39.67 -29.32 11.79
N GLU A 217 39.62 -29.03 13.09
CA GLU A 217 38.43 -28.53 13.77
C GLU A 217 38.14 -27.06 13.42
N GLU A 218 39.16 -26.20 13.42
CA GLU A 218 39.03 -24.79 13.04
C GLU A 218 38.65 -24.65 11.56
N LEU A 219 39.23 -25.46 10.67
CA LEU A 219 38.86 -25.48 9.25
C LEU A 219 37.38 -25.86 9.05
N LYS A 220 36.82 -26.74 9.89
CA LYS A 220 35.38 -27.05 9.87
C LYS A 220 34.54 -25.88 10.37
N GLN A 221 35.00 -25.17 11.39
CA GLN A 221 34.31 -23.98 11.89
C GLN A 221 34.30 -22.85 10.86
N ILE A 222 35.42 -22.59 10.17
CA ILE A 222 35.52 -21.62 9.07
C ILE A 222 34.56 -22.00 7.94
N LYS A 223 34.52 -23.27 7.52
CA LYS A 223 33.53 -23.72 6.53
C LYS A 223 32.09 -23.54 7.00
N SER A 224 31.81 -23.76 8.29
CA SER A 224 30.48 -23.51 8.85
C SER A 224 30.14 -22.01 8.84
N LEU A 225 31.12 -21.13 9.07
CA LEU A 225 30.95 -19.69 8.93
C LEU A 225 30.61 -19.32 7.49
N GLU A 226 31.36 -19.83 6.51
CA GLU A 226 31.15 -19.58 5.07
C GLU A 226 29.84 -20.13 4.53
N GLU A 227 29.54 -21.41 4.77
CA GLU A 227 28.45 -22.12 4.10
C GLU A 227 27.11 -22.00 4.83
N LYS A 228 27.12 -21.68 6.14
CA LYS A 228 25.89 -21.66 6.96
C LYS A 228 25.63 -20.35 7.65
N HIS A 229 26.63 -19.74 8.29
CA HIS A 229 26.38 -18.55 9.10
C HIS A 229 26.32 -17.28 8.24
N LEU A 230 27.19 -17.14 7.25
CA LEU A 230 27.21 -16.00 6.34
C LEU A 230 25.92 -15.88 5.51
N PRO A 231 25.44 -16.91 4.76
CA PRO A 231 24.20 -16.79 4.00
C PRO A 231 22.97 -16.53 4.88
N LYS A 232 23.01 -17.03 6.12
CA LYS A 232 21.92 -16.84 7.08
C LYS A 232 21.92 -15.45 7.71
N LEU A 233 23.08 -14.83 7.83
CA LEU A 233 23.22 -13.44 8.26
C LEU A 233 22.69 -12.51 7.16
N GLU A 234 23.09 -12.74 5.90
CA GLU A 234 22.55 -12.06 4.71
C GLU A 234 21.01 -12.19 4.66
N GLU A 235 20.47 -13.41 4.85
CA GLU A 235 19.02 -13.63 4.90
C GLU A 235 18.31 -12.80 5.99
N TYR A 236 18.95 -12.58 7.15
CA TYR A 236 18.36 -11.74 8.20
C TYR A 236 18.47 -10.25 7.90
N GLU A 237 19.57 -9.82 7.28
CA GLU A 237 19.75 -8.45 6.80
C GLU A 237 18.69 -8.12 5.74
N ASP A 238 18.51 -8.98 4.72
CA ASP A 238 17.48 -8.84 3.70
C ASP A 238 16.07 -8.76 4.31
N LYS A 239 15.78 -9.58 5.33
CA LYS A 239 14.48 -9.55 6.03
C LYS A 239 14.26 -8.23 6.77
N LEU A 240 15.31 -7.69 7.40
CA LEU A 240 15.23 -6.42 8.14
C LEU A 240 15.11 -5.24 7.19
N GLU A 241 15.83 -5.28 6.07
CA GLU A 241 15.71 -4.30 4.99
C GLU A 241 14.29 -4.28 4.43
N LYS A 242 13.74 -5.45 4.10
CA LYS A 242 12.34 -5.58 3.68
C LYS A 242 11.38 -5.08 4.74
N LEU A 243 11.61 -5.37 6.02
CA LEU A 243 10.77 -4.84 7.10
C LEU A 243 10.83 -3.32 7.18
N GLY A 244 11.95 -2.67 6.86
CA GLY A 244 12.09 -1.22 6.95
C GLY A 244 11.67 -0.74 8.34
N THR A 245 10.61 0.07 8.43
CA THR A 245 10.00 0.55 9.69
C THR A 245 8.86 -0.34 10.22
N ARG A 246 8.31 -1.27 9.42
CA ARG A 246 7.16 -2.11 9.79
C ARG A 246 7.51 -3.33 10.65
N ASN A 247 6.51 -3.83 11.37
CA ASN A 247 6.69 -4.95 12.31
C ASN A 247 6.56 -6.34 11.67
N SER A 248 5.93 -6.45 10.50
CA SER A 248 5.74 -7.74 9.81
C SER A 248 5.49 -7.58 8.32
N TYR A 249 5.74 -8.64 7.55
CA TYR A 249 5.37 -8.71 6.13
C TYR A 249 5.10 -10.15 5.68
N SER A 250 4.33 -10.32 4.60
CA SER A 250 4.05 -11.63 4.01
C SER A 250 5.16 -12.10 3.06
N LYS A 251 5.50 -13.39 3.09
CA LYS A 251 6.50 -13.96 2.16
C LYS A 251 6.06 -13.99 0.69
N THR A 252 4.75 -13.94 0.44
CA THR A 252 4.17 -14.06 -0.92
C THR A 252 3.80 -12.72 -1.53
N ASP A 253 3.61 -11.72 -0.68
CA ASP A 253 3.31 -10.35 -1.04
C ASP A 253 4.07 -9.48 -0.05
N GLU A 254 5.28 -9.08 -0.46
CA GLU A 254 6.22 -8.47 0.47
C GLU A 254 5.78 -7.08 0.91
N ASP A 255 4.83 -6.44 0.24
CA ASP A 255 4.32 -5.12 0.61
C ASP A 255 3.22 -5.21 1.68
N ALA A 256 2.50 -6.34 1.75
CA ALA A 256 1.41 -6.54 2.69
C ALA A 256 1.91 -6.75 4.14
N THR A 257 1.28 -6.05 5.09
CA THR A 257 1.57 -6.17 6.53
C THR A 257 0.47 -6.96 7.22
N PHE A 258 0.80 -7.69 8.30
CA PHE A 258 -0.22 -8.44 9.02
C PHE A 258 -1.03 -7.54 9.95
N MET A 259 -2.34 -7.47 9.68
CA MET A 259 -3.27 -6.60 10.39
C MET A 259 -4.50 -7.38 10.83
N ARG A 260 -5.20 -6.85 11.83
CA ARG A 260 -6.53 -7.32 12.20
C ARG A 260 -7.56 -6.70 11.27
N MET A 261 -8.36 -7.52 10.60
CA MET A 261 -9.40 -7.04 9.69
C MET A 261 -10.61 -6.51 10.47
N LYS A 262 -11.29 -5.49 9.92
CA LYS A 262 -12.58 -5.00 10.45
C LYS A 262 -13.62 -6.14 10.40
N GLU A 263 -13.67 -6.87 9.29
CA GLU A 263 -14.50 -8.06 9.14
C GLU A 263 -13.71 -9.33 9.48
N ASP A 264 -13.94 -9.85 10.69
CA ASP A 264 -13.43 -11.15 11.12
C ASP A 264 -14.57 -12.18 11.14
N HIS A 265 -14.83 -12.78 9.98
CA HIS A 265 -15.89 -13.79 9.83
C HIS A 265 -15.72 -14.99 10.78
N MET A 266 -14.47 -15.36 11.09
CA MET A 266 -14.17 -16.48 11.99
C MET A 266 -14.18 -16.07 13.47
N ARG A 267 -14.25 -14.76 13.77
CA ARG A 267 -14.21 -14.18 15.13
C ARG A 267 -13.05 -14.69 15.99
N ASN A 268 -11.96 -15.10 15.37
CA ASN A 268 -10.80 -15.70 16.04
C ASN A 268 -9.67 -14.68 16.27
N GLY A 269 -9.84 -13.43 15.82
CA GLY A 269 -8.84 -12.37 15.92
C GLY A 269 -7.61 -12.60 15.05
N GLN A 270 -7.67 -13.52 14.08
CA GLN A 270 -6.52 -13.88 13.26
C GLN A 270 -6.06 -12.70 12.41
N LEU A 271 -4.76 -12.41 12.49
CA LEU A 271 -4.13 -11.41 11.63
C LEU A 271 -4.03 -11.95 10.21
N LYS A 272 -4.29 -11.09 9.24
CA LYS A 272 -4.21 -11.39 7.81
C LYS A 272 -3.29 -10.41 7.12
N PRO A 273 -2.59 -10.83 6.05
CA PRO A 273 -1.82 -9.90 5.24
C PRO A 273 -2.79 -8.93 4.58
N ALA A 274 -2.55 -7.63 4.77
CA ALA A 274 -3.46 -6.58 4.34
C ALA A 274 -2.70 -5.28 4.10
N TYR A 275 -3.41 -4.36 3.46
CA TYR A 275 -3.02 -2.96 3.29
C TYR A 275 -3.99 -2.09 4.07
N ASN A 276 -3.49 -1.05 4.73
CA ASN A 276 -4.34 -0.02 5.29
C ASN A 276 -4.50 1.09 4.26
N GLN A 277 -5.61 1.07 3.53
CA GLN A 277 -5.92 2.09 2.54
C GLN A 277 -6.54 3.30 3.22
N GLN A 278 -5.97 4.47 2.98
CA GLN A 278 -6.54 5.75 3.38
C GLN A 278 -7.15 6.42 2.17
N ILE A 279 -8.32 7.01 2.36
CA ILE A 279 -9.07 7.67 1.30
C ILE A 279 -9.49 9.05 1.79
N GLY A 280 -9.13 10.05 1.01
CA GLY A 280 -9.58 11.43 1.15
C GLY A 280 -10.71 11.69 0.18
N THR A 281 -11.76 12.35 0.67
CA THR A 281 -12.93 12.66 -0.15
C THR A 281 -13.36 14.12 0.01
N GLU A 282 -14.01 14.65 -1.01
CA GLU A 282 -14.68 15.96 -1.03
C GLU A 282 -15.89 15.87 -1.97
N ASN A 283 -17.06 16.37 -1.55
CA ASN A 283 -18.28 16.37 -2.37
C ASN A 283 -18.60 15.01 -3.05
N GLN A 284 -18.37 13.90 -2.35
CA GLN A 284 -18.54 12.51 -2.84
C GLN A 284 -17.51 12.03 -3.88
N PHE A 285 -16.50 12.85 -4.20
CA PHE A 285 -15.36 12.44 -5.02
C PHE A 285 -14.22 11.97 -4.13
N ILE A 286 -13.48 10.96 -4.62
CA ILE A 286 -12.20 10.59 -4.02
C ILE A 286 -11.16 11.58 -4.56
N THR A 287 -10.53 12.32 -3.67
CA THR A 287 -9.53 13.35 -4.00
C THR A 287 -8.10 12.85 -3.75
N HIS A 288 -7.89 11.95 -2.80
CA HIS A 288 -6.57 11.35 -2.58
C HIS A 288 -6.71 9.95 -2.01
N TYR A 289 -5.74 9.08 -2.28
CA TYR A 289 -5.68 7.75 -1.69
C TYR A 289 -4.24 7.32 -1.51
N ASP A 290 -3.97 6.56 -0.46
CA ASP A 290 -2.66 5.95 -0.26
C ASP A 290 -2.75 4.65 0.55
N PHE A 291 -1.70 3.84 0.54
CA PHE A 291 -1.61 2.54 1.18
C PHE A 291 -0.49 2.50 2.21
N PHE A 292 -0.85 2.30 3.47
CA PHE A 292 0.10 2.27 4.57
C PHE A 292 0.30 0.84 5.11
N PRO A 293 1.52 0.51 5.55
CA PRO A 293 1.80 -0.73 6.27
C PRO A 293 1.32 -0.69 7.73
N ASN A 294 0.85 0.47 8.21
CA ASN A 294 0.46 0.69 9.60
C ASN A 294 -0.91 0.03 9.89
N PRO A 295 -1.02 -0.83 10.92
CA PRO A 295 -2.30 -1.45 11.28
C PRO A 295 -3.34 -0.47 11.85
N THR A 296 -2.90 0.69 12.36
CA THR A 296 -3.74 1.74 12.94
C THR A 296 -3.59 3.02 12.15
N ASP A 297 -4.64 3.85 12.17
CA ASP A 297 -4.75 5.03 11.32
C ASP A 297 -4.01 6.26 11.88
N THR A 298 -3.64 6.23 13.16
CA THR A 298 -2.95 7.35 13.83
C THR A 298 -1.66 7.79 13.13
N LEU A 299 -0.84 6.85 12.67
CA LEU A 299 0.44 7.14 12.04
C LEU A 299 0.33 7.38 10.52
N THR A 300 -0.88 7.37 9.96
CA THR A 300 -1.08 7.52 8.52
C THR A 300 -1.47 8.93 8.12
N LEU A 301 -1.91 9.79 9.06
CA LEU A 301 -2.42 11.12 8.73
C LEU A 301 -1.33 12.02 8.11
N MET A 302 -0.21 12.18 8.81
CA MET A 302 0.92 13.00 8.35
C MET A 302 1.41 12.58 6.95
N PRO A 303 1.80 11.32 6.70
CA PRO A 303 2.28 10.94 5.38
C PRO A 303 1.19 10.98 4.30
N PHE A 304 -0.09 10.83 4.67
CA PHE A 304 -1.19 11.03 3.73
C PHE A 304 -1.36 12.50 3.31
N LEU A 305 -1.16 13.45 4.23
CA LEU A 305 -1.19 14.88 3.92
C LEU A 305 0.06 15.32 3.16
N GLU A 306 1.24 14.78 3.48
CA GLU A 306 2.46 14.99 2.69
C GLU A 306 2.27 14.49 1.24
N GLY A 307 1.72 13.28 1.07
CA GLY A 307 1.36 12.77 -0.25
C GLY A 307 0.32 13.64 -0.97
N PHE A 308 -0.67 14.17 -0.25
CA PHE A 308 -1.63 15.13 -0.80
C PHE A 308 -0.92 16.39 -1.34
N GLU A 309 -0.05 17.00 -0.53
CA GLU A 309 0.74 18.18 -0.91
C GLU A 309 1.65 17.91 -2.10
N GLU A 310 2.30 16.74 -2.16
CA GLU A 310 3.13 16.35 -3.31
C GLU A 310 2.35 16.29 -4.63
N ASN A 311 1.06 15.97 -4.59
CA ASN A 311 0.23 15.86 -5.80
C ASN A 311 -0.41 17.20 -6.21
N TYR A 312 -0.78 18.01 -5.22
CA TYR A 312 -1.58 19.22 -5.43
C TYR A 312 -0.81 20.52 -5.25
N GLU A 313 0.46 20.44 -4.80
CA GLU A 313 1.33 21.57 -4.45
C GLU A 313 0.72 22.49 -3.37
N GLU A 314 -0.32 22.01 -2.69
CA GLU A 314 -1.07 22.72 -1.65
C GLU A 314 -1.59 21.73 -0.61
N LEU A 315 -1.69 22.17 0.64
CA LEU A 315 -2.36 21.46 1.73
C LEU A 315 -3.82 21.92 1.85
N PRO A 316 -4.72 21.07 2.37
CA PRO A 316 -6.11 21.46 2.60
C PRO A 316 -6.22 22.46 3.76
N ASP A 317 -7.13 23.43 3.64
CA ASP A 317 -7.47 24.37 4.72
C ASP A 317 -8.10 23.64 5.93
N LYS A 318 -8.85 22.54 5.69
CA LYS A 318 -9.58 21.79 6.73
C LYS A 318 -9.46 20.29 6.54
N VAL A 319 -9.21 19.59 7.65
CA VAL A 319 -9.17 18.12 7.69
C VAL A 319 -10.21 17.59 8.66
N CYS A 320 -11.09 16.71 8.18
CA CYS A 320 -12.05 15.98 8.99
C CYS A 320 -11.70 14.49 8.96
N ALA A 321 -11.51 13.90 10.14
CA ALA A 321 -11.14 12.49 10.25
C ALA A 321 -11.72 11.86 11.53
N ASP A 322 -11.73 10.53 11.58
CA ASP A 322 -12.22 9.79 12.74
C ASP A 322 -11.32 9.95 13.97
N SER A 323 -11.76 9.43 15.12
CA SER A 323 -10.99 9.55 16.36
C SER A 323 -9.75 8.65 16.44
N GLY A 324 -9.55 7.78 15.45
CA GLY A 324 -8.37 6.95 15.29
C GLY A 324 -7.15 7.74 14.82
N TYR A 325 -7.36 8.88 14.16
CA TYR A 325 -6.29 9.83 13.80
C TYR A 325 -5.93 10.80 14.92
N GLY A 326 -6.70 10.86 16.02
CA GLY A 326 -6.43 11.82 17.09
C GLY A 326 -5.17 11.49 17.89
N SER A 327 -4.09 12.25 17.67
CA SER A 327 -2.87 12.23 18.48
C SER A 327 -2.24 13.63 18.58
N GLU A 328 -1.43 13.87 19.60
CA GLU A 328 -0.76 15.15 19.81
C GLU A 328 0.13 15.52 18.61
N GLU A 329 0.84 14.55 18.05
CA GLU A 329 1.70 14.75 16.89
C GLU A 329 0.89 15.17 15.66
N ASN A 330 -0.27 14.55 15.43
CA ASN A 330 -1.16 14.91 14.33
C ASN A 330 -1.78 16.29 14.51
N TYR A 331 -2.20 16.66 15.72
CA TYR A 331 -2.73 17.99 15.99
C TYR A 331 -1.68 19.07 15.78
N LYS A 332 -0.47 18.83 16.30
CA LYS A 332 0.66 19.74 16.12
C LYS A 332 1.02 19.89 14.65
N TYR A 333 1.08 18.79 13.89
CA TYR A 333 1.35 18.85 12.45
C TYR A 333 0.32 19.71 11.71
N MET A 334 -0.97 19.52 12.00
CA MET A 334 -2.04 20.31 11.39
C MET A 334 -1.93 21.79 11.79
N GLU A 335 -1.67 22.09 13.07
CA GLU A 335 -1.50 23.46 13.57
C GLU A 335 -0.29 24.16 12.94
N ASP A 336 0.87 23.50 12.89
CA ASP A 336 2.12 24.02 12.31
C ASP A 336 1.96 24.34 10.81
N ASN A 337 1.07 23.63 10.11
CA ASN A 337 0.76 23.86 8.69
C ASN A 337 -0.50 24.71 8.46
N GLY A 338 -1.12 25.26 9.50
CA GLY A 338 -2.30 26.13 9.38
C GLY A 338 -3.59 25.42 8.97
N ILE A 339 -3.67 24.11 9.15
CA ILE A 339 -4.82 23.27 8.83
C ILE A 339 -5.81 23.26 10.00
N GLU A 340 -7.07 23.58 9.74
CA GLU A 340 -8.14 23.48 10.74
C GLU A 340 -8.53 22.01 10.98
N ALA A 341 -8.23 21.51 12.19
CA ALA A 341 -8.42 20.10 12.55
C ALA A 341 -9.83 19.81 13.10
N TYR A 342 -10.64 19.07 12.34
CA TYR A 342 -11.91 18.47 12.77
C TYR A 342 -11.72 16.99 13.11
N VAL A 343 -10.75 16.71 13.99
CA VAL A 343 -10.37 15.36 14.41
C VAL A 343 -10.57 15.24 15.93
N LYS A 344 -11.33 14.24 16.36
CA LYS A 344 -11.57 14.00 17.78
C LYS A 344 -10.43 13.20 18.38
N TYR A 345 -10.06 13.45 19.63
CA TYR A 345 -9.18 12.53 20.34
C TYR A 345 -9.95 11.26 20.74
N SER A 346 -9.24 10.15 20.89
CA SER A 346 -9.85 8.82 21.01
C SER A 346 -10.81 8.67 22.21
N TYR A 347 -10.62 9.43 23.28
CA TYR A 347 -11.46 9.36 24.48
C TYR A 347 -12.66 10.33 24.49
N PHE A 348 -12.78 11.21 23.49
CA PHE A 348 -13.81 12.26 23.44
C PHE A 348 -15.24 11.76 23.71
N HIS A 349 -15.61 10.62 23.09
CA HIS A 349 -16.94 10.03 23.30
C HIS A 349 -17.05 9.23 24.60
N THR A 350 -15.95 8.64 25.05
CA THR A 350 -15.91 7.79 26.24
C THR A 350 -16.06 8.64 27.50
N GLU A 351 -15.36 9.78 27.57
CA GLU A 351 -15.41 10.73 28.68
C GLU A 351 -16.78 11.37 28.89
N GLN A 352 -17.60 11.44 27.83
CA GLN A 352 -18.96 11.97 27.93
C GLN A 352 -19.94 11.00 28.62
N LYS A 353 -19.61 9.71 28.71
CA LYS A 353 -20.49 8.70 29.31
C LYS A 353 -20.55 8.87 30.83
N ARG A 354 -21.76 8.75 31.40
CA ARG A 354 -21.98 8.81 32.85
C ARG A 354 -21.13 7.80 33.63
N SER A 355 -20.92 6.61 33.07
CA SER A 355 -20.07 5.57 33.69
C SER A 355 -18.60 5.97 33.79
N PHE A 356 -18.10 6.77 32.85
CA PHE A 356 -16.73 7.28 32.88
C PHE A 356 -16.62 8.42 33.90
N LYS A 357 -17.49 9.44 33.80
CA LYS A 357 -17.51 10.59 34.71
C LYS A 357 -17.67 10.21 36.18
N ASN A 358 -18.43 9.15 36.45
CA ASN A 358 -18.69 8.70 37.82
C ASN A 358 -17.73 7.60 38.29
N ASN A 359 -16.73 7.21 37.49
CA ASN A 359 -15.74 6.23 37.93
C ASN A 359 -14.59 6.95 38.63
N PRO A 360 -14.46 6.82 39.96
CA PRO A 360 -13.45 7.55 40.72
C PRO A 360 -12.04 7.00 40.50
N PHE A 361 -11.89 5.80 39.92
CA PHE A 361 -10.60 5.16 39.69
C PHE A 361 -9.90 5.58 38.39
N ILE A 362 -10.51 6.50 37.63
CA ILE A 362 -9.92 7.05 36.42
C ILE A 362 -9.01 8.20 36.79
N GLN A 363 -7.81 8.24 36.22
CA GLN A 363 -6.78 9.23 36.55
C GLN A 363 -7.29 10.67 36.42
N GLU A 364 -8.06 11.00 35.38
CA GLU A 364 -8.61 12.35 35.20
C GLU A 364 -9.68 12.74 36.25
N ASN A 365 -10.31 11.76 36.89
CA ASN A 365 -11.33 11.98 37.92
C ASN A 365 -10.75 11.96 39.35
N LEU A 366 -9.45 11.68 39.51
CA LEU A 366 -8.81 11.68 40.82
C LEU A 366 -8.81 13.10 41.40
N TYR A 367 -9.11 13.21 42.69
CA TYR A 367 -8.99 14.48 43.38
C TYR A 367 -7.52 14.88 43.48
N TYR A 368 -7.16 15.99 42.86
CA TYR A 368 -5.84 16.59 42.96
C TYR A 368 -5.79 17.58 44.12
N ASN A 369 -4.89 17.34 45.08
CA ASN A 369 -4.61 18.28 46.16
C ASN A 369 -3.51 19.26 45.69
N ALA A 370 -3.93 20.48 45.32
CA ALA A 370 -3.00 21.52 44.84
C ALA A 370 -2.07 22.08 45.92
N GLU A 371 -2.42 21.99 47.22
CA GLU A 371 -1.58 22.52 48.31
C GLU A 371 -0.35 21.64 48.58
N GLN A 372 -0.50 20.33 48.37
CA GLN A 372 0.52 19.32 48.70
C GLN A 372 1.02 18.55 47.47
N ASP A 373 0.55 18.92 46.28
CA ASP A 373 0.93 18.38 44.96
C ASP A 373 0.85 16.85 44.84
N TYR A 374 -0.33 16.28 45.14
CA TYR A 374 -0.57 14.85 44.97
C TYR A 374 -2.03 14.51 44.60
N PHE A 375 -2.23 13.35 43.98
CA PHE A 375 -3.56 12.79 43.70
C PHE A 375 -4.02 11.85 44.82
N VAL A 376 -5.28 11.97 45.23
CA VAL A 376 -5.90 11.12 46.26
C VAL A 376 -6.54 9.89 45.62
N CYS A 377 -6.12 8.70 46.06
CA CYS A 377 -6.76 7.45 45.66
C CYS A 377 -8.16 7.34 46.29
N PRO A 378 -9.21 6.96 45.53
CA PRO A 378 -10.57 6.85 46.06
C PRO A 378 -10.74 5.82 47.18
N MET A 379 -9.87 4.81 47.27
CA MET A 379 -9.89 3.83 48.37
C MET A 379 -9.31 4.35 49.68
N GLY A 380 -8.79 5.58 49.71
CA GLY A 380 -8.29 6.26 50.91
C GLY A 380 -9.19 7.38 51.44
N GLN A 381 -10.44 7.47 50.96
CA GLN A 381 -11.48 8.37 51.49
C GLN A 381 -12.41 7.66 52.48
#